data_AF-A0A1V9EK40-F1
#
_entry.id   AF-A0A1V9EK40-F1
#
_cell.length_a   1.000
_cell.length_b   1.000
_cell.length_c   1.000
_cell.angle_alpha   90.00
_cell.angle_beta   90.00
_cell.angle_gamma   90.00
#
_symmetry.space_group_name_H-M   'P 1'
#
loop_
_entity.id
_entity.type
_entity.pdbx_description
1 polymer ?
#
loop_
_entity_poly.entity_id
_entity_poly.type
_entity_poly.pdbx_seq_one_letter_code
_entity_poly.pdbx_strand_id
1 'polypeptide(L)'
;MRTKLAKEIEDVLKVLSNLDVESSNLKTYFHEGIALSTQLTTSWESSSIPAKEKLQKFVFPEGVTYNHEKRLFLTSKVNTLF
;
A
#
# COMPACT_ATOMS: atom_id res chain seq x y z
N MET A 1 -23.01 31.07 20.85
CA MET A 1 -22.47 29.71 20.61
C MET A 1 -22.15 29.47 19.11
N ARG A 2 -23.08 29.76 18.17
CA ARG A 2 -22.84 29.60 16.72
C ARG A 2 -21.65 30.39 16.14
N THR A 3 -21.38 31.59 16.66
CA THR A 3 -20.30 32.46 16.18
C THR A 3 -18.89 31.97 16.53
N LYS A 4 -18.74 31.29 17.67
CA LYS A 4 -17.47 30.71 18.09
C LYS A 4 -17.10 29.50 17.24
N LEU A 5 -18.08 28.63 16.99
CA LEU A 5 -17.91 27.47 16.12
C LEU A 5 -17.59 27.86 14.67
N ALA A 6 -18.25 28.90 14.14
CA ALA A 6 -17.97 29.40 12.80
C ALA A 6 -16.53 29.91 12.66
N LYS A 7 -16.03 30.59 13.69
CA LYS A 7 -14.65 31.08 13.73
C LYS A 7 -13.62 29.95 13.83
N GLU A 8 -13.89 28.94 14.65
CA GLU A 8 -13.04 27.76 14.76
C GLU A 8 -12.97 26.97 13.42
N ILE A 9 -14.08 26.88 12.68
CA ILE A 9 -14.11 26.27 11.34
C ILE A 9 -13.27 27.09 10.35
N GLU A 10 -13.41 28.42 10.37
CA GLU A 10 -12.65 29.32 9.50
C GLU A 10 -11.14 29.25 9.77
N ASP A 11 -10.74 29.21 11.04
CA ASP A 11 -9.34 29.08 11.45
C ASP A 11 -8.75 27.73 11.00
N VAL A 12 -9.50 26.63 11.12
CA VAL A 12 -9.06 25.30 10.65
C VAL A 12 -8.93 25.26 9.13
N LEU A 13 -9.89 25.82 8.39
CA LEU A 13 -9.84 25.87 6.92
C LEU A 13 -8.65 26.71 6.42
N LYS A 14 -8.32 27.79 7.13
CA LYS A 14 -7.17 28.64 6.82
C LYS A 14 -5.83 27.95 7.08
N VAL A 15 -5.77 27.08 8.08
CA VAL A 15 -4.60 26.21 8.29
C VAL A 15 -4.50 25.18 7.17
N LEU A 16 -5.61 24.50 6.83
CA LEU A 16 -5.66 23.50 5.76
C LEU A 16 -5.29 24.06 4.38
N SER A 17 -5.72 25.28 4.05
CA SER A 17 -5.39 25.93 2.77
C SER A 17 -3.92 26.35 2.65
N ASN A 18 -3.21 26.48 3.78
CA ASN A 18 -1.79 26.83 3.84
C ASN A 18 -0.89 25.60 4.04
N LEU A 19 -1.47 24.42 4.21
CA LEU A 19 -0.73 23.16 4.22
C LEU A 19 -0.47 22.77 2.77
N ASP A 20 0.57 23.36 2.16
CA ASP A 20 1.23 22.87 0.94
C ASP A 20 2.03 21.60 1.26
N VAL A 21 1.37 20.66 1.94
CA VAL A 21 1.97 19.40 2.33
C VAL A 21 1.70 18.44 1.18
N GLU A 22 2.61 18.44 0.20
CA GLU A 22 2.97 17.17 -0.42
C GLU A 22 3.19 16.21 0.75
N SER A 23 2.35 15.19 0.91
CA SER A 23 2.65 14.12 1.85
C SER A 23 4.01 13.59 1.42
N SER A 24 5.09 14.02 2.07
CA SER A 24 6.42 14.02 1.47
C SER A 24 6.96 12.59 1.24
N ASN A 25 6.30 11.62 1.84
CA ASN A 25 6.52 10.20 1.67
C ASN A 25 5.76 9.58 0.48
N LEU A 26 4.73 10.21 -0.07
CA LEU A 26 3.95 9.64 -1.18
C LEU A 26 4.79 9.48 -2.45
N LYS A 27 5.56 10.49 -2.80
CA LYS A 27 6.51 10.42 -3.92
C LYS A 27 7.55 9.31 -3.71
N THR A 28 8.02 9.16 -2.48
CA THR A 28 8.94 8.09 -2.07
C THR A 28 8.27 6.72 -2.23
N TYR A 29 7.03 6.54 -1.75
CA TYR A 29 6.31 5.29 -1.88
C TYR A 29 5.97 4.92 -3.32
N PHE A 30 5.69 5.89 -4.19
CA PHE A 30 5.56 5.62 -5.62
C PHE A 30 6.87 5.10 -6.21
N HIS A 31 8.00 5.73 -5.88
CA HIS A 31 9.30 5.28 -6.36
C HIS A 31 9.65 3.87 -5.86
N GLU A 32 9.48 3.63 -4.55
CA GLU A 32 9.72 2.32 -3.93
C GLU A 32 8.79 1.25 -4.48
N GLY A 33 7.51 1.58 -4.67
CA GLY A 33 6.52 0.69 -5.24
C GLY A 33 6.86 0.27 -6.67
N ILE A 34 7.23 1.23 -7.52
CA ILE A 34 7.68 0.95 -8.89
C ILE A 34 8.96 0.10 -8.89
N ALA A 35 9.94 0.44 -8.04
CA ALA A 35 11.18 -0.32 -7.93
C ALA A 35 10.91 -1.78 -7.51
N LEU A 36 10.07 -1.99 -6.50
CA LEU A 36 9.67 -3.32 -6.06
C LEU A 36 8.93 -4.10 -7.15
N SER A 37 7.95 -3.48 -7.84
CA SER A 37 7.18 -4.14 -8.89
C SER A 37 8.04 -4.52 -10.10
N THR A 38 8.99 -3.67 -10.49
CA THR A 38 9.89 -3.94 -11.62
C THR A 38 10.98 -4.95 -11.30
N GLN A 39 11.36 -5.11 -10.03
CA GLN A 39 12.40 -6.04 -9.58
C GLN A 39 11.85 -7.29 -8.89
N LEU A 40 10.51 -7.46 -8.84
CA LEU A 40 9.85 -8.50 -8.05
C LEU A 40 10.42 -9.91 -8.28
N THR A 41 10.61 -10.30 -9.54
CA THR A 41 11.16 -11.62 -9.90
C THR A 41 12.59 -11.79 -9.38
N THR A 42 13.45 -10.81 -9.61
CA THR A 42 14.84 -10.81 -9.14
C THR A 42 14.91 -10.86 -7.61
N SER A 43 14.06 -10.06 -6.94
CA SER A 43 13.94 -10.05 -5.47
C SER A 43 13.44 -11.39 -4.95
N TRP A 44 12.48 -12.03 -5.63
CA TRP A 44 12.02 -13.38 -5.28
C TRP A 44 13.15 -14.39 -5.41
N GLU A 45 13.82 -14.48 -6.56
CA GLU A 45 14.86 -15.49 -6.81
C GLU A 45 16.01 -15.42 -5.79
N SER A 46 16.49 -14.21 -5.51
CA SER A 46 17.64 -13.95 -4.61
C SER A 46 17.30 -14.00 -3.11
N SER A 47 16.01 -14.06 -2.74
CA SER A 47 15.58 -13.99 -1.34
C SER A 47 15.68 -15.33 -0.59
N SER A 48 15.95 -15.23 0.71
CA SER A 48 15.83 -16.35 1.65
C SER A 48 14.37 -16.79 1.81
N ILE A 49 14.14 -17.99 2.35
CA ILE A 49 12.77 -18.51 2.57
C ILE A 49 11.91 -17.56 3.43
N PRO A 50 12.39 -17.03 4.58
CA PRO A 50 11.59 -16.08 5.37
C PRO A 50 11.27 -14.78 4.62
N ALA A 51 12.18 -14.32 3.75
CA ALA A 51 11.94 -13.13 2.93
C ALA A 51 10.91 -13.41 1.82
N LYS A 52 10.96 -14.60 1.20
CA LYS A 52 9.95 -15.08 0.24
C LYS A 52 8.57 -15.18 0.88
N GLU A 53 8.45 -15.72 2.08
CA GLU A 53 7.17 -15.79 2.78
C GLU A 53 6.56 -14.40 3.03
N LYS A 54 7.39 -13.43 3.44
CA LYS A 54 6.97 -12.04 3.61
C LYS A 54 6.53 -11.42 2.28
N LEU A 55 7.31 -11.62 1.23
CA LEU A 55 7.01 -11.10 -0.11
C LEU A 55 5.73 -11.71 -0.67
N GLN A 56 5.53 -13.02 -0.52
CA GLN A 56 4.32 -13.72 -0.93
C GLN A 56 3.09 -13.17 -0.21
N LYS A 57 3.16 -12.96 1.11
CA LYS A 57 2.07 -12.36 1.89
C LYS A 57 1.81 -10.90 1.51
N PHE A 58 2.84 -10.18 1.11
CA PHE A 58 2.71 -8.80 0.63
C PHE A 58 2.01 -8.74 -0.74
N VAL A 59 2.38 -9.60 -1.68
CA VAL A 59 1.79 -9.67 -3.03
C VAL A 59 0.38 -10.26 -2.99
N PHE A 60 0.16 -11.28 -2.15
CA PHE A 60 -1.12 -11.97 -1.97
C PHE A 60 -1.57 -11.89 -0.50
N PRO A 61 -2.30 -10.82 -0.11
CA PRO A 61 -2.67 -10.57 1.28
C PRO A 61 -3.52 -11.67 1.92
N GLU A 62 -4.31 -12.38 1.09
CA GLU A 62 -5.15 -13.51 1.52
C GLU A 62 -4.41 -14.86 1.42
N GLY A 63 -3.14 -14.84 1.04
CA GLY A 63 -2.31 -16.03 0.88
C GLY A 63 -2.68 -16.85 -0.35
N VAL A 64 -2.24 -18.11 -0.31
CA VAL A 64 -2.50 -19.10 -1.36
C VAL A 64 -3.44 -20.15 -0.79
N THR A 65 -4.55 -20.38 -1.48
CA THR A 65 -5.51 -21.44 -1.16
C THR A 65 -5.44 -22.54 -2.21
N TYR A 66 -5.86 -23.75 -1.87
CA TYR A 66 -5.92 -24.86 -2.83
C TYR A 66 -7.38 -25.20 -3.15
N ASN A 67 -7.74 -25.12 -4.42
CA ASN A 67 -9.02 -25.60 -4.90
C ASN A 67 -8.91 -27.09 -5.23
N HIS A 68 -9.51 -27.93 -4.39
CA HIS A 68 -9.45 -29.38 -4.54
C HIS A 68 -10.21 -29.91 -5.77
N GLU A 69 -11.32 -29.27 -6.15
CA GLU A 69 -12.13 -29.68 -7.30
C GLU A 69 -11.37 -29.49 -8.61
N LYS A 70 -10.73 -28.31 -8.75
CA LYS A 70 -9.96 -27.94 -9.94
C LYS A 70 -8.50 -28.38 -9.86
N ARG A 71 -8.05 -28.84 -8.69
CA ARG A 71 -6.67 -29.22 -8.37
C ARG A 71 -5.65 -28.12 -8.67
N LEU A 72 -5.97 -26.88 -8.29
CA LEU A 72 -5.17 -25.68 -8.58
C LEU A 72 -4.97 -24.83 -7.33
N PHE A 73 -3.81 -24.17 -7.26
CA PHE A 73 -3.56 -23.11 -6.27
C PHE A 73 -4.20 -21.80 -6.73
N LEU A 74 -4.80 -21.07 -5.80
CA LEU A 74 -5.50 -19.82 -6.04
C LEU A 74 -4.94 -18.72 -5.14
N THR A 75 -4.82 -17.54 -5.71
CA THR A 75 -4.58 -16.28 -5.00
C THR A 75 -5.78 -15.38 -5.22
N SER A 76 -6.73 -15.42 -4.28
CA SER A 76 -8.02 -14.72 -4.39
C SER A 76 -7.88 -13.21 -4.50
N LYS A 77 -6.80 -12.66 -3.94
CA LYS A 77 -6.54 -11.22 -3.90
C LYS A 77 -5.08 -10.93 -4.19
N VAL A 78 -4.85 -10.02 -5.13
CA VAL A 78 -3.55 -9.40 -5.41
C VAL A 78 -3.53 -8.03 -4.75
N ASN A 79 -2.39 -7.64 -4.18
CA ASN A 79 -2.17 -6.31 -3.65
C ASN A 79 -2.22 -5.28 -4.77
N THR A 80 -2.97 -4.18 -4.57
CA THR A 80 -3.24 -3.13 -5.57
C THR A 80 -2.00 -2.46 -6.14
N LEU A 81 -0.83 -2.63 -5.52
CA LEU A 81 0.44 -2.16 -6.07
C LEU A 81 0.88 -2.91 -7.35
N PHE A 82 0.38 -4.13 -7.56
CA PHE A 82 0.70 -5.01 -8.69
C PHE A 82 -0.53 -5.25 -9.56
#